data_AF-A0A831XK95-F1
#
_entry.id   AF-A0A831XK95-F1
#
_cell.length_a   1.000
_cell.length_b   1.000
_cell.length_c   1.000
_cell.angle_alpha   90.00
_cell.angle_beta   90.00
_cell.angle_gamma   90.00
#
_symmetry.space_group_name_H-M   'P 1'
#
loop_
_entity.id
_entity.type
_entity.pdbx_description
1 polymer ?
#
loop_
_entity_poly.entity_id
_entity_poly.type
_entity_poly.pdbx_seq_one_letter_code
_entity_poly.pdbx_strand_id
1 'polypeptide(L)'
;PYKHYDTDEELVDAVTDLINGEKVIGWFQGRMEFGPRALGARSILGDPRSRDMQTTINVKIKFRESFRPFAPTILSEHVSEYFDLDRESPYMLLVAPVHTERLRELGEDEQRAQGFDKLRVIRSDVPAITHVDNSARVQTVDKRDNPLYHRLIERFYEKTGCPVIINTSFNVRGEPIVCTPEEAFTCFMRTRMDYLVLGRYVLDKTEQAPWPDTDEWKQEFELD
;
A
#
# COMPACT_ATOMS: atom_id res chain seq x y z
N PRO A 1 -0.73 -21.21 10.43
CA PRO A 1 -1.84 -21.74 9.57
C PRO A 1 -1.97 -20.91 8.29
N TYR A 2 -2.48 -21.49 7.21
CA TYR A 2 -2.71 -20.76 5.97
C TYR A 2 -3.98 -21.26 5.27
N LYS A 3 -4.54 -20.41 4.42
CA LYS A 3 -5.54 -20.77 3.42
C LYS A 3 -4.89 -20.78 2.03
N HIS A 4 -5.06 -21.85 1.29
CA HIS A 4 -4.63 -21.96 -0.10
C HIS A 4 -5.80 -21.66 -1.03
N TYR A 5 -5.53 -20.99 -2.14
CA TYR A 5 -6.46 -20.76 -3.24
C TYR A 5 -5.99 -21.49 -4.49
N ASP A 6 -6.90 -22.18 -5.18
CA ASP A 6 -6.51 -23.01 -6.33
C ASP A 6 -6.27 -22.15 -7.58
N THR A 7 -6.96 -21.02 -7.67
CA THR A 7 -6.88 -20.09 -8.79
C THR A 7 -6.46 -18.68 -8.37
N ASP A 8 -5.90 -17.92 -9.33
CA ASP A 8 -5.55 -16.51 -9.12
C ASP A 8 -6.81 -15.65 -8.92
N GLU A 9 -7.93 -16.02 -9.55
CA GLU A 9 -9.20 -15.29 -9.40
C GLU A 9 -9.76 -15.39 -7.99
N GLU A 10 -9.76 -16.58 -7.38
CA GLU A 10 -10.23 -16.73 -6.00
C GLU A 10 -9.29 -16.03 -5.00
N LEU A 11 -7.98 -16.07 -5.25
CA LEU A 11 -7.00 -15.34 -4.45
C LEU A 11 -7.27 -13.83 -4.52
N VAL A 12 -7.38 -13.29 -5.74
CA VAL A 12 -7.63 -11.86 -5.97
C VAL A 12 -8.96 -11.44 -5.35
N ASP A 13 -10.01 -12.23 -5.52
CA ASP A 13 -11.32 -11.94 -4.92
C ASP A 13 -11.23 -11.84 -3.39
N ALA A 14 -10.56 -12.80 -2.75
CA ALA A 14 -10.37 -12.78 -1.30
C ALA A 14 -9.48 -11.62 -0.83
N VAL A 15 -8.35 -11.37 -1.50
CA VAL A 15 -7.43 -10.29 -1.10
C VAL A 15 -8.05 -8.91 -1.28
N THR A 16 -8.86 -8.72 -2.33
CA THR A 16 -9.61 -7.46 -2.51
C THR A 16 -10.66 -7.23 -1.44
N ASP A 17 -11.32 -8.29 -0.94
CA ASP A 17 -12.22 -8.15 0.22
C ASP A 17 -11.46 -7.74 1.49
N LEU A 18 -10.26 -8.28 1.70
CA LEU A 18 -9.40 -7.88 2.81
C LEU A 18 -8.98 -6.40 2.70
N ILE A 19 -8.55 -5.96 1.52
CA ILE A 19 -8.19 -4.55 1.29
C ILE A 19 -9.41 -3.65 1.51
N ASN A 20 -10.58 -4.01 0.96
CA ASN A 20 -11.83 -3.27 1.14
C ASN A 20 -12.29 -3.23 2.62
N GLY A 21 -11.93 -4.25 3.41
CA GLY A 21 -12.09 -4.29 4.86
C GLY A 21 -11.00 -3.55 5.64
N GLU A 22 -10.25 -2.65 4.98
CA GLU A 22 -9.15 -1.84 5.52
C GLU A 22 -8.03 -2.67 6.18
N LYS A 23 -7.76 -3.88 5.67
CA LYS A 23 -6.64 -4.71 6.14
C LYS A 23 -5.33 -4.35 5.46
N VAL A 24 -4.23 -4.42 6.20
CA VAL A 24 -2.87 -4.28 5.69
C VAL A 24 -2.36 -5.64 5.21
N ILE A 25 -2.01 -5.70 3.92
CA ILE A 25 -1.60 -6.94 3.27
C ILE A 25 -0.11 -6.90 2.92
N GLY A 26 0.68 -7.83 3.44
CA GLY A 26 1.98 -8.15 2.88
C GLY A 26 1.79 -8.97 1.59
N TRP A 27 2.29 -8.48 0.46
CA TRP A 27 2.11 -9.07 -0.86
C TRP A 27 3.45 -9.50 -1.44
N PHE A 28 3.63 -10.82 -1.55
CA PHE A 28 4.84 -11.45 -2.08
C PHE A 28 4.47 -12.33 -3.28
N GLN A 29 4.80 -11.86 -4.48
CA GLN A 29 4.47 -12.55 -5.73
C GLN A 29 5.64 -12.61 -6.69
N GLY A 30 5.77 -13.73 -7.41
CA GLY A 30 6.65 -13.85 -8.57
C GLY A 30 8.09 -13.34 -8.38
N ARG A 31 8.63 -12.77 -9.46
CA ARG A 31 9.97 -12.19 -9.49
C ARG A 31 9.98 -10.83 -8.79
N MET A 32 11.02 -10.57 -8.02
CA MET A 32 11.24 -9.29 -7.35
C MET A 32 11.51 -8.17 -8.37
N GLU A 33 11.04 -6.97 -8.06
CA GLU A 33 11.36 -5.74 -8.77
C GLU A 33 12.81 -5.26 -8.52
N PHE A 34 13.43 -4.61 -9.50
CA PHE A 34 14.77 -4.04 -9.35
C PHE A 34 14.71 -2.56 -8.95
N GLY A 35 15.49 -2.19 -7.93
CA GLY A 35 15.61 -0.81 -7.45
C GLY A 35 14.95 -0.58 -6.07
N PRO A 36 14.88 0.69 -5.61
CA PRO A 36 14.48 1.03 -4.25
C PRO A 36 12.96 1.10 -4.03
N ARG A 37 12.15 0.74 -5.04
CA ARG A 37 10.69 0.83 -5.01
C ARG A 37 10.11 -0.57 -5.12
N ALA A 38 9.12 -0.88 -4.29
CA ALA A 38 8.22 -1.98 -4.58
C ALA A 38 7.22 -1.53 -5.65
N LEU A 39 7.00 -2.39 -6.62
CA LEU A 39 6.22 -2.17 -7.84
C LEU A 39 5.19 -3.29 -8.05
N GLY A 40 4.78 -3.98 -6.97
CA GLY A 40 3.70 -4.96 -6.98
C GLY A 40 4.15 -6.42 -6.84
N ALA A 41 5.42 -6.69 -6.57
CA ALA A 41 5.92 -8.05 -6.29
C ALA A 41 6.38 -8.23 -4.84
N ARG A 42 6.94 -7.19 -4.21
CA ARG A 42 7.31 -7.16 -2.78
C ARG A 42 6.71 -5.93 -2.11
N SER A 43 5.39 -5.92 -1.98
CA SER A 43 4.62 -4.74 -1.58
C SER A 43 3.88 -4.93 -0.26
N ILE A 44 3.66 -3.84 0.46
CA ILE A 44 2.60 -3.73 1.47
C ILE A 44 1.46 -2.95 0.83
N LEU A 45 0.27 -3.54 0.83
CA LEU A 45 -0.94 -3.00 0.22
C LEU A 45 -1.93 -2.55 1.29
N GLY A 46 -2.76 -1.58 0.93
CA GLY A 46 -3.83 -1.07 1.77
C GLY A 46 -4.83 -0.22 0.98
N ASP A 47 -5.97 0.06 1.62
CA ASP A 47 -7.05 0.85 1.02
C ASP A 47 -6.70 2.34 1.00
N PRO A 48 -6.65 2.99 -0.17
CA PRO A 48 -6.31 4.41 -0.26
C PRO A 48 -7.43 5.32 0.24
N ARG A 49 -8.68 4.83 0.31
CA ARG A 49 -9.88 5.57 0.72
C ARG A 49 -9.97 5.73 2.24
N SER A 50 -9.32 4.82 2.98
CA SER A 50 -9.30 4.83 4.43
C SER A 50 -8.61 6.08 4.97
N ARG A 51 -9.22 6.68 5.99
CA ARG A 51 -8.66 7.86 6.70
C ARG A 51 -7.49 7.49 7.61
N ASP A 52 -7.43 6.23 8.04
CA ASP A 52 -6.50 5.75 9.07
C ASP A 52 -5.38 4.87 8.51
N MET A 53 -5.50 4.38 7.26
CA MET A 53 -4.55 3.45 6.66
C MET A 53 -3.12 4.01 6.58
N GLN A 54 -2.96 5.31 6.26
CA GLN A 54 -1.65 5.96 6.27
C GLN A 54 -1.00 5.89 7.65
N THR A 55 -1.73 6.28 8.70
CA THR A 55 -1.24 6.22 10.09
C THR A 55 -0.96 4.78 10.51
N THR A 56 -1.86 3.85 10.17
CA THR A 56 -1.75 2.43 10.50
C THR A 56 -0.49 1.81 9.92
N ILE A 57 -0.24 1.99 8.62
CA ILE A 57 0.97 1.45 7.98
C ILE A 57 2.22 2.14 8.54
N ASN A 58 2.23 3.46 8.69
CA ASN A 58 3.42 4.18 9.19
C ASN A 58 3.81 3.76 10.61
N VAL A 59 2.85 3.72 11.55
CA VAL A 59 3.13 3.49 12.97
C VAL A 59 3.26 2.01 13.29
N LYS A 60 2.32 1.18 12.79
CA LYS A 60 2.21 -0.21 13.23
C LYS A 60 3.06 -1.18 12.41
N ILE A 61 3.48 -0.77 11.21
CA ILE A 61 4.19 -1.62 10.26
C ILE A 61 5.58 -1.07 9.98
N LYS A 62 5.66 0.21 9.59
CA LYS A 62 6.91 0.84 9.20
C LYS A 62 7.73 1.40 10.36
N PHE A 63 7.11 1.55 11.53
CA PHE A 63 7.73 2.15 12.72
C PHE A 63 8.38 3.51 12.41
N ARG A 64 7.66 4.35 11.65
CA ARG A 64 8.11 5.69 11.25
C ARG A 64 7.00 6.73 11.49
N GLU A 65 7.31 7.98 11.19
CA GLU A 65 6.40 9.11 11.44
C GLU A 65 5.06 8.89 10.73
N SER A 66 3.95 9.11 11.46
CA SER A 66 2.58 8.75 11.03
C SER A 66 2.14 9.38 9.71
N PHE A 67 2.77 10.48 9.33
CA PHE A 67 2.37 11.34 8.23
C PHE A 67 3.13 11.14 6.93
N ARG A 68 4.10 10.23 6.88
CA ARG A 68 4.83 10.00 5.63
C ARG A 68 3.86 9.45 4.58
N PRO A 69 3.70 10.10 3.43
CA PRO A 69 2.74 9.63 2.45
C PRO A 69 3.19 8.31 1.83
N PHE A 70 2.22 7.57 1.31
CA PHE A 70 2.45 6.38 0.49
C PHE A 70 2.13 6.66 -0.96
N ALA A 71 2.69 5.82 -1.83
CA ALA A 71 2.48 5.95 -3.26
C ALA A 71 1.19 5.22 -3.68
N PRO A 72 0.37 5.83 -4.54
CA PRO A 72 -0.70 5.13 -5.21
C PRO A 72 -0.15 4.25 -6.33
N THR A 73 -0.73 3.07 -6.46
CA THR A 73 -0.69 2.28 -7.69
C THR A 73 -2.07 2.32 -8.33
N ILE A 74 -2.14 2.62 -9.63
CA ILE A 74 -3.39 2.79 -10.39
C ILE A 74 -3.33 2.04 -11.72
N LEU A 75 -4.49 1.56 -12.19
CA LEU A 75 -4.64 1.06 -13.57
C LEU A 75 -4.30 2.16 -14.57
N SER A 76 -3.48 1.85 -15.58
CA SER A 76 -2.93 2.87 -16.50
C SER A 76 -4.01 3.65 -17.24
N GLU A 77 -5.12 3.01 -17.60
CA GLU A 77 -6.26 3.61 -18.29
C GLU A 77 -7.03 4.65 -17.45
N HIS A 78 -6.92 4.58 -16.12
CA HIS A 78 -7.61 5.49 -15.20
C HIS A 78 -6.71 6.60 -14.63
N VAL A 79 -5.45 6.68 -15.05
CA VAL A 79 -4.47 7.60 -14.46
C VAL A 79 -4.91 9.07 -14.50
N SER A 80 -5.45 9.50 -15.64
CA SER A 80 -5.90 10.88 -15.85
C SER A 80 -7.21 11.22 -15.13
N GLU A 81 -7.95 10.23 -14.62
CA GLU A 81 -9.17 10.45 -13.83
C GLU A 81 -8.88 10.73 -12.35
N TYR A 82 -7.66 10.38 -11.90
CA TYR A 82 -7.24 10.52 -10.50
C TYR A 82 -6.09 11.47 -10.30
N PHE A 83 -5.27 11.68 -11.33
CA PHE A 83 -4.10 12.55 -11.27
C PHE A 83 -4.02 13.42 -12.53
N ASP A 84 -3.48 14.63 -12.38
CA ASP A 84 -3.15 15.52 -13.50
C ASP A 84 -1.91 14.98 -14.24
N LEU A 85 -2.07 13.81 -14.86
CA LEU A 85 -1.03 13.03 -15.52
C LEU A 85 -1.62 12.36 -16.75
N ASP A 86 -0.97 12.55 -17.91
CA ASP A 86 -1.42 12.13 -19.24
C ASP A 86 -0.63 10.97 -19.82
N ARG A 87 0.16 10.29 -18.98
CA ARG A 87 1.12 9.25 -19.39
C ARG A 87 1.32 8.20 -18.31
N GLU A 88 1.87 7.07 -18.71
CA GLU A 88 2.29 6.02 -17.79
C GLU A 88 3.44 6.49 -16.87
N SER A 89 3.42 6.02 -15.63
CA SER A 89 4.51 6.12 -14.66
C SER A 89 4.78 4.74 -14.02
N PRO A 90 5.33 3.76 -14.76
CA PRO A 90 5.41 2.38 -14.28
C PRO A 90 6.37 2.19 -13.09
N TYR A 91 7.28 3.13 -12.85
CA TYR A 91 8.37 2.99 -11.88
C TYR A 91 8.23 3.87 -10.64
N MET A 92 7.07 4.51 -10.44
CA MET A 92 6.82 5.35 -9.26
C MET A 92 7.84 6.50 -9.13
N LEU A 93 8.15 7.15 -10.27
CA LEU A 93 9.14 8.23 -10.37
C LEU A 93 8.52 9.61 -10.62
N LEU A 94 7.27 9.67 -11.07
CA LEU A 94 6.59 10.93 -11.35
C LEU A 94 5.70 11.31 -10.17
N VAL A 95 5.77 12.58 -9.77
CA VAL A 95 4.82 13.20 -8.86
C VAL A 95 3.82 13.97 -9.70
N ALA A 96 2.54 13.76 -9.45
CA ALA A 96 1.45 14.47 -10.12
C ALA A 96 0.46 15.01 -9.08
N PRO A 97 -0.16 16.18 -9.33
CA PRO A 97 -1.32 16.62 -8.58
C PRO A 97 -2.44 15.56 -8.66
N VAL A 98 -3.19 15.39 -7.56
CA VAL A 98 -4.47 14.68 -7.57
C VAL A 98 -5.48 15.51 -8.35
N HIS A 99 -6.23 14.87 -9.23
CA HIS A 99 -7.20 15.54 -10.10
C HIS A 99 -8.24 16.30 -9.27
N THR A 100 -8.62 17.49 -9.73
CA THR A 100 -9.45 18.43 -8.95
C THR A 100 -10.79 17.83 -8.54
N GLU A 101 -11.40 16.97 -9.38
CA GLU A 101 -12.67 16.30 -9.09
C GLU A 101 -12.58 15.27 -7.94
N ARG A 102 -11.37 14.81 -7.61
CA ARG A 102 -11.10 13.93 -6.47
C ARG A 102 -10.86 14.70 -5.19
N LEU A 103 -10.60 16.01 -5.27
CA LEU A 103 -10.37 16.86 -4.12
C LEU A 103 -11.68 17.27 -3.46
N ARG A 104 -11.64 17.36 -2.13
CA ARG A 104 -12.74 17.84 -1.30
C ARG A 104 -12.56 19.32 -1.02
N GLU A 105 -13.66 20.08 -1.05
CA GLU A 105 -13.67 21.44 -0.51
C GLU A 105 -13.38 21.43 1.00
N LEU A 106 -12.38 22.18 1.42
CA LEU A 106 -11.98 22.28 2.82
C LEU A 106 -12.85 23.28 3.58
N GLY A 107 -13.28 22.93 4.78
CA GLY A 107 -13.96 23.87 5.68
C GLY A 107 -13.01 24.97 6.16
N GLU A 108 -13.55 26.08 6.68
CA GLU A 108 -12.71 27.22 7.11
C GLU A 108 -11.62 26.84 8.12
N ASP A 109 -11.94 25.97 9.09
CA ASP A 109 -10.98 25.52 10.10
C ASP A 109 -9.86 24.67 9.48
N GLU A 110 -10.19 23.85 8.49
CA GLU A 110 -9.23 23.01 7.78
C GLU A 110 -8.30 23.85 6.89
N GLN A 111 -8.82 24.93 6.30
CA GLN A 111 -8.02 25.91 5.55
C GLN A 111 -7.07 26.69 6.47
N ARG A 112 -7.50 26.96 7.71
CA ARG A 112 -6.69 27.63 8.75
C ARG A 112 -5.67 26.71 9.42
N ALA A 113 -5.70 25.39 9.17
CA ALA A 113 -4.78 24.44 9.80
C ALA A 113 -3.30 24.78 9.52
N GLN A 114 -2.46 24.74 10.55
CA GLN A 114 -1.02 25.05 10.48
C GLN A 114 -0.17 23.92 11.04
N GLY A 115 1.11 23.88 10.64
CA GLY A 115 2.07 22.89 11.13
C GLY A 115 1.57 21.44 10.97
N PHE A 116 1.65 20.67 12.05
CA PHE A 116 1.23 19.26 12.08
C PHE A 116 -0.29 19.07 11.94
N ASP A 117 -1.11 20.09 12.20
CA ASP A 117 -2.58 19.95 12.06
C ASP A 117 -3.00 19.78 10.60
N LYS A 118 -2.20 20.29 9.65
CA LYS A 118 -2.42 20.05 8.22
C LYS A 118 -2.45 18.57 7.87
N LEU A 119 -1.74 17.72 8.62
CA LEU A 119 -1.65 16.28 8.37
C LEU A 119 -2.95 15.54 8.69
N ARG A 120 -3.84 16.14 9.48
CA ARG A 120 -5.15 15.56 9.85
C ARG A 120 -6.27 15.94 8.88
N VAL A 121 -6.02 16.89 7.99
CA VAL A 121 -7.02 17.37 7.03
C VAL A 121 -7.19 16.37 5.90
N ILE A 122 -8.44 16.01 5.61
CA ILE A 122 -8.78 15.07 4.54
C ILE A 122 -9.02 15.85 3.26
N ARG A 123 -8.22 15.60 2.23
CA ARG A 123 -8.18 16.44 1.03
C ARG A 123 -8.85 15.83 -0.19
N SER A 124 -9.11 14.52 -0.18
CA SER A 124 -9.62 13.78 -1.33
C SER A 124 -10.46 12.58 -0.91
N ASP A 125 -11.06 11.91 -1.90
CA ASP A 125 -11.68 10.59 -1.77
C ASP A 125 -10.66 9.44 -1.58
N VAL A 126 -9.36 9.72 -1.74
CA VAL A 126 -8.23 8.80 -1.54
C VAL A 126 -7.18 9.39 -0.56
N PRO A 127 -7.58 9.71 0.69
CA PRO A 127 -6.77 10.52 1.59
C PRO A 127 -5.45 9.88 2.01
N ALA A 128 -5.35 8.54 2.02
CA ALA A 128 -4.13 7.88 2.50
C ALA A 128 -2.91 8.08 1.56
N ILE A 129 -3.15 8.44 0.30
CA ILE A 129 -2.11 8.68 -0.71
C ILE A 129 -1.96 10.16 -1.10
N THR A 130 -2.85 11.03 -0.65
CA THR A 130 -2.82 12.46 -0.98
C THR A 130 -1.91 13.22 -0.02
N HIS A 131 -0.89 13.87 -0.56
CA HIS A 131 0.03 14.71 0.19
C HIS A 131 -0.64 16.02 0.66
N VAL A 132 0.02 16.74 1.57
CA VAL A 132 -0.46 18.05 2.07
C VAL A 132 -0.57 19.11 0.98
N ASP A 133 0.18 18.96 -0.10
CA ASP A 133 0.19 19.82 -1.29
C ASP A 133 -0.73 19.30 -2.42
N ASN A 134 -1.61 18.35 -2.10
CA ASN A 134 -2.54 17.68 -3.02
C ASN A 134 -1.86 16.84 -4.11
N SER A 135 -0.57 16.50 -3.98
CA SER A 135 0.12 15.63 -4.92
C SER A 135 0.18 14.16 -4.47
N ALA A 136 0.60 13.28 -5.37
CA ALA A 136 1.02 11.91 -5.05
C ALA A 136 2.10 11.43 -6.04
N ARG A 137 2.93 10.46 -5.61
CA ARG A 137 3.93 9.83 -6.49
C ARG A 137 3.38 8.55 -7.10
N VAL A 138 2.98 8.60 -8.37
CA VAL A 138 2.10 7.62 -8.99
C VAL A 138 2.89 6.45 -9.58
N GLN A 139 2.41 5.24 -9.35
CA GLN A 139 2.73 4.06 -10.15
C GLN A 139 1.55 3.70 -11.05
N THR A 140 1.73 3.65 -12.37
CA THR A 140 0.71 3.05 -13.27
C THR A 140 1.01 1.57 -13.48
N VAL A 141 -0.02 0.75 -13.59
CA VAL A 141 0.11 -0.68 -13.87
C VAL A 141 -0.68 -1.04 -15.11
N ASP A 142 -0.01 -1.76 -16.01
CA ASP A 142 -0.61 -2.36 -17.18
C ASP A 142 -0.58 -3.89 -17.06
N LYS A 143 -1.58 -4.55 -17.64
CA LYS A 143 -1.71 -6.01 -17.66
C LYS A 143 -0.50 -6.72 -18.26
N ARG A 144 0.23 -6.07 -19.17
CA ARG A 144 1.45 -6.61 -19.82
C ARG A 144 2.62 -6.78 -18.86
N ASP A 145 2.72 -5.91 -17.86
CA ASP A 145 3.89 -5.85 -16.98
C ASP A 145 3.74 -6.73 -15.73
N ASN A 146 2.55 -6.72 -15.13
CA ASN A 146 2.25 -7.54 -13.95
C ASN A 146 0.77 -7.98 -13.95
N PRO A 147 0.44 -9.07 -14.69
CA PRO A 147 -0.95 -9.48 -14.91
C PRO A 147 -1.75 -9.74 -13.62
N LEU A 148 -1.12 -10.38 -12.63
CA LEU A 148 -1.78 -10.72 -11.36
C LEU A 148 -2.04 -9.46 -10.53
N TYR A 149 -1.06 -8.55 -10.45
CA TYR A 149 -1.22 -7.31 -9.71
C TYR A 149 -2.21 -6.35 -10.38
N HIS A 150 -2.19 -6.29 -11.72
CA HIS A 150 -3.23 -5.61 -12.49
C HIS A 150 -4.61 -6.18 -12.16
N ARG A 151 -4.77 -7.51 -12.21
CA ARG A 151 -6.05 -8.17 -11.92
C ARG A 151 -6.52 -7.90 -10.49
N LEU A 152 -5.62 -7.82 -9.52
CA LEU A 152 -5.93 -7.43 -8.14
C LEU A 152 -6.56 -6.03 -8.08
N ILE A 153 -5.96 -5.06 -8.76
CA ILE A 153 -6.44 -3.67 -8.78
C ILE A 153 -7.75 -3.56 -9.58
N GLU A 154 -7.86 -4.25 -10.71
CA GLU A 154 -9.09 -4.33 -11.51
C GLU A 154 -10.24 -4.92 -10.70
N ARG A 155 -10.02 -6.02 -9.98
CA ARG A 155 -11.04 -6.58 -9.09
C ARG A 155 -11.40 -5.64 -7.95
N PHE A 156 -10.42 -4.92 -7.38
CA PHE A 156 -10.70 -3.91 -6.36
C PHE A 156 -11.58 -2.79 -6.95
N TYR A 157 -11.28 -2.34 -8.17
CA TYR A 157 -12.09 -1.36 -8.90
C TYR A 157 -13.51 -1.85 -9.14
N GLU A 158 -13.70 -3.08 -9.64
CA GLU A 158 -15.01 -3.70 -9.83
C GLU A 158 -15.87 -3.67 -8.54
N LYS A 159 -15.24 -3.90 -7.38
CA LYS A 159 -15.93 -3.94 -6.08
C LYS A 159 -16.20 -2.57 -5.46
N THR A 160 -15.38 -1.56 -5.78
CA THR A 160 -15.32 -0.32 -5.01
C THR A 160 -15.51 0.96 -5.81
N GLY A 161 -15.39 0.90 -7.14
CA GLY A 161 -15.28 2.07 -7.99
C GLY A 161 -13.95 2.83 -7.86
N CYS A 162 -12.97 2.29 -7.13
CA CYS A 162 -11.64 2.88 -6.98
C CYS A 162 -10.56 2.04 -7.68
N PRO A 163 -9.91 2.53 -8.76
CA PRO A 163 -8.85 1.82 -9.48
C PRO A 163 -7.47 2.02 -8.84
N VAL A 164 -7.41 2.46 -7.58
CA VAL A 164 -6.17 2.81 -6.88
C VAL A 164 -6.00 1.90 -5.67
N ILE A 165 -4.77 1.51 -5.38
CA ILE A 165 -4.37 0.89 -4.11
C ILE A 165 -3.13 1.57 -3.54
N ILE A 166 -2.97 1.53 -2.22
CA ILE A 166 -1.70 1.91 -1.59
C ILE A 166 -0.65 0.87 -1.96
N ASN A 167 0.55 1.34 -2.33
CA ASN A 167 1.73 0.50 -2.45
C ASN A 167 2.90 1.13 -1.72
N THR A 168 3.56 0.34 -0.87
CA THR A 168 4.83 0.68 -0.25
C THR A 168 5.73 -0.54 -0.18
N SER A 169 7.03 -0.33 0.02
CA SER A 169 8.03 -1.40 0.08
C SER A 169 7.65 -2.48 1.10
N PHE A 170 7.85 -3.76 0.82
CA PHE A 170 7.67 -4.79 1.85
C PHE A 170 8.95 -4.91 2.69
N ASN A 171 9.00 -4.09 3.74
CA ASN A 171 10.06 -4.03 4.75
C ASN A 171 9.59 -3.20 5.96
N VAL A 172 10.42 -3.15 6.99
CA VAL A 172 10.34 -2.19 8.10
C VAL A 172 11.39 -1.08 7.89
N ARG A 173 11.35 0.01 8.68
CA ARG A 173 12.39 1.05 8.60
C ARG A 173 13.75 0.45 8.97
N GLY A 174 14.77 0.75 8.17
CA GLY A 174 16.15 0.27 8.37
C GLY A 174 16.48 -1.02 7.59
N GLU A 175 15.49 -1.82 7.22
CA GLU A 175 15.70 -3.09 6.50
C GLU A 175 15.52 -2.93 4.97
N PRO A 176 16.22 -3.74 4.15
CA PRO A 176 15.95 -3.84 2.71
C PRO A 176 14.58 -4.46 2.43
N ILE A 177 14.12 -4.35 1.17
CA ILE A 177 12.91 -5.05 0.70
C ILE A 177 13.13 -6.56 0.83
N VAL A 178 12.16 -7.28 1.38
CA VAL A 178 12.22 -8.74 1.52
C VAL A 178 12.40 -9.41 0.16
N CYS A 179 13.32 -10.37 0.08
CA CYS A 179 13.68 -11.11 -1.12
C CYS A 179 13.12 -12.53 -1.08
N THR A 180 13.21 -13.21 0.06
CA THR A 180 12.78 -14.61 0.25
C THR A 180 11.43 -14.73 0.97
N PRO A 181 10.70 -15.85 0.81
CA PRO A 181 9.50 -16.13 1.59
C PRO A 181 9.73 -16.12 3.11
N GLU A 182 10.90 -16.57 3.57
CA GLU A 182 11.30 -16.58 4.97
C GLU A 182 11.44 -15.16 5.53
N GLU A 183 12.05 -14.25 4.77
CA GLU A 183 12.16 -12.84 5.12
C GLU A 183 10.78 -12.16 5.16
N ALA A 184 9.92 -12.44 4.18
CA ALA A 184 8.56 -11.94 4.14
C ALA A 184 7.72 -12.42 5.33
N PHE A 185 7.83 -13.71 5.67
CA PHE A 185 7.18 -14.29 6.84
C PHE A 185 7.73 -13.70 8.15
N THR A 186 9.03 -13.50 8.25
CA THR A 186 9.67 -12.90 9.44
C THR A 186 9.20 -11.46 9.63
N CYS A 187 9.19 -10.64 8.57
CA CYS A 187 8.67 -9.28 8.58
C CYS A 187 7.18 -9.24 8.95
N PHE A 188 6.37 -10.14 8.38
CA PHE A 188 4.96 -10.31 8.76
C PHE A 188 4.81 -10.66 10.24
N MET A 189 5.62 -11.58 10.77
CA MET A 189 5.56 -11.99 12.17
C MET A 189 6.02 -10.91 13.16
N ARG A 190 6.98 -10.07 12.76
CA ARG A 190 7.51 -8.94 13.56
C ARG A 190 6.65 -7.68 13.53
N THR A 191 5.81 -7.52 12.52
CA THR A 191 4.95 -6.34 12.35
C THR A 191 3.50 -6.64 12.74
N ARG A 192 2.67 -5.60 12.72
CA ARG A 192 1.21 -5.72 12.90
C ARG A 192 0.45 -5.78 11.58
N MET A 193 1.04 -6.35 10.53
CA MET A 193 0.30 -6.63 9.29
C MET A 193 -0.83 -7.60 9.60
N ASP A 194 -1.98 -7.42 8.95
CA ASP A 194 -3.14 -8.28 9.18
C ASP A 194 -2.99 -9.61 8.44
N TYR A 195 -2.52 -9.56 7.18
CA TYR A 195 -2.37 -10.73 6.34
C TYR A 195 -1.05 -10.74 5.58
N LEU A 196 -0.55 -11.95 5.30
CA LEU A 196 0.54 -12.18 4.36
C LEU A 196 0.04 -13.07 3.22
N VAL A 197 0.31 -12.65 2.00
CA VAL A 197 0.08 -13.40 0.78
C VAL A 197 1.43 -13.84 0.21
N LEU A 198 1.71 -15.14 0.24
CA LEU A 198 2.88 -15.77 -0.38
C LEU A 198 2.39 -16.63 -1.56
N GLY A 199 2.51 -16.14 -2.79
CA GLY A 199 1.91 -16.86 -3.93
C GLY A 199 0.40 -16.98 -3.75
N ARG A 200 -0.13 -18.22 -3.69
CA ARG A 200 -1.55 -18.51 -3.43
C ARG A 200 -1.88 -18.87 -1.98
N TYR A 201 -0.94 -18.67 -1.07
CA TYR A 201 -1.12 -18.94 0.35
C TYR A 201 -1.38 -17.63 1.09
N VAL A 202 -2.51 -17.56 1.79
CA VAL A 202 -2.90 -16.43 2.61
C VAL A 202 -2.82 -16.82 4.08
N LEU A 203 -2.05 -16.06 4.84
CA LEU A 203 -1.85 -16.26 6.26
C LEU A 203 -2.54 -15.13 7.01
N ASP A 204 -3.46 -15.49 7.91
CA ASP A 204 -4.07 -14.56 8.87
C ASP A 204 -3.18 -14.42 10.10
N LYS A 205 -2.83 -13.19 10.47
CA LYS A 205 -1.98 -12.91 11.64
C LYS A 205 -2.57 -13.46 12.93
N THR A 206 -3.89 -13.43 13.08
CA THR A 206 -4.61 -13.87 14.28
C THR A 206 -4.59 -15.38 14.48
N GLU A 207 -4.33 -16.14 13.41
CA GLU A 207 -4.22 -17.60 13.46
C GLU A 207 -2.77 -18.09 13.65
N GLN A 208 -1.78 -17.21 13.56
CA GLN A 208 -0.38 -17.62 13.72
C GLN A 208 -0.01 -17.81 15.19
N ALA A 209 0.91 -18.76 15.43
CA ALA A 209 1.48 -18.94 16.75
C ALA A 209 2.26 -17.68 17.18
N PRO A 210 2.33 -17.39 18.49
CA PRO A 210 3.14 -16.30 19.01
C PRO A 210 4.58 -16.40 18.48
N TRP A 211 5.12 -15.28 18.01
CA TRP A 211 6.48 -15.20 17.50
C TRP A 211 7.44 -14.95 18.67
N PRO A 212 8.42 -15.84 18.92
CA PRO A 212 9.39 -15.65 19.98
C PRO A 212 10.42 -14.61 19.52
N ASP A 213 10.21 -13.34 19.85
CA ASP A 213 11.13 -12.28 19.47
C ASP A 213 11.24 -11.22 20.57
N THR A 214 12.44 -10.68 20.75
CA THR A 214 12.86 -9.78 21.82
C THR A 214 12.79 -8.31 21.42
N ASP A 215 12.22 -7.98 20.25
CA ASP A 215 12.20 -6.64 19.66
C ASP A 215 13.60 -6.02 19.41
N GLU A 216 14.68 -6.78 19.64
CA GLU A 216 16.08 -6.36 19.51
C GLU A 216 16.45 -5.98 18.08
N TRP A 217 15.81 -6.62 17.09
CA TRP A 217 16.00 -6.32 15.66
C TRP A 217 15.68 -4.86 15.30
N LYS A 218 14.86 -4.16 16.08
CA LYS A 218 14.56 -2.72 15.88
C LYS A 218 15.78 -1.83 16.09
N GLN A 219 16.83 -2.33 16.75
CA GLN A 219 18.07 -1.62 17.04
C GLN A 219 19.23 -2.06 16.14
N GLU A 220 19.03 -3.08 15.30
CA GLU A 220 20.08 -3.70 14.49
C GLU A 220 20.55 -2.81 13.32
N PHE A 221 19.68 -1.92 12.85
CA PHE A 221 19.99 -0.97 11.78
C PHE A 221 19.93 0.48 12.31
N GLU A 222 21.02 1.24 12.11
CA GLU A 222 21.05 2.66 12.45
C GLU A 222 19.96 3.42 11.67
N LEU A 223 19.29 4.34 12.35
CA LEU A 223 18.29 5.21 11.73
C LEU A 223 19.02 6.33 10.99
N ASP A 224 18.91 6.35 9.66
CA ASP A 224 19.19 7.54 8.85
C ASP A 224 18.36 8.76 9.32
#